data_AF-A0A1H3Z867-F1
#
_entry.id   AF-A0A1H3Z867-F1
#
_cell.length_a   1.000
_cell.length_b   1.000
_cell.length_c   1.000
_cell.angle_alpha   90.00
_cell.angle_beta   90.00
_cell.angle_gamma   90.00
#
_symmetry.space_group_name_H-M   'P 1'
#
loop_
_entity.id
_entity.type
_entity.pdbx_description
1 polymer ?
#
loop_
_entity_poly.entity_id
_entity_poly.type
_entity_poly.pdbx_seq_one_letter_code
_entity_poly.pdbx_strand_id
1 'polypeptide(L)'
;MFFYRYQNIMQLEIFTKALADQTRLRILLLLAVGRELCVCELTQALELAQPKISRHLAVLRESGLLQDRKTGLWVYYRLHPDLPQWATATLDNLHSGSMTETLFLSDRQRLDNANRIGESCTS
;
A
#
# COMPACT_ATOMS: atom_id res chain seq x y z
N MET A 1 -26.97 9.84 8.35
CA MET A 1 -26.84 11.03 7.48
C MET A 1 -26.48 12.24 8.33
N PHE A 2 -25.26 12.29 8.90
CA PHE A 2 -24.76 13.44 9.68
C PHE A 2 -23.24 13.28 9.90
N PHE A 3 -22.38 13.38 8.87
CA PHE A 3 -20.92 13.43 9.09
C PHE A 3 -20.09 14.15 8.00
N TYR A 4 -20.70 14.80 7.01
CA TYR A 4 -19.98 15.24 5.79
C TYR A 4 -19.51 16.71 5.72
N ARG A 5 -19.38 17.45 6.85
CA ARG A 5 -19.14 18.91 6.75
C ARG A 5 -17.93 19.49 7.49
N TYR A 6 -17.04 18.65 8.03
CA TYR A 6 -15.74 19.07 8.60
C TYR A 6 -14.52 18.36 7.96
N GLN A 7 -14.67 17.73 6.79
CA GLN A 7 -13.86 16.55 6.44
C GLN A 7 -12.67 16.75 5.49
N ASN A 8 -12.37 17.93 4.93
CA ASN A 8 -11.28 18.02 3.94
C ASN A 8 -9.88 18.17 4.56
N ILE A 9 -9.63 19.15 5.45
CA ILE A 9 -8.25 19.40 5.93
C ILE A 9 -7.72 18.24 6.77
N MET A 10 -8.51 17.68 7.69
CA MET A 10 -8.08 16.54 8.51
C MET A 10 -7.80 15.30 7.64
N GLN A 11 -8.60 15.06 6.60
CA GLN A 11 -8.38 13.94 5.69
C GLN A 11 -7.10 14.15 4.85
N LEU A 12 -6.85 15.37 4.37
CA LEU A 12 -5.62 15.73 3.68
C LEU A 12 -4.39 15.58 4.60
N GLU A 13 -4.50 15.99 5.86
CA GLU A 13 -3.44 15.84 6.86
C GLU A 13 -3.14 14.35 7.12
N ILE A 14 -4.16 13.52 7.32
CA ILE A 14 -4.01 12.08 7.52
C ILE A 14 -3.37 11.42 6.29
N PHE A 15 -3.85 11.77 5.09
CA PHE A 15 -3.30 11.28 3.83
C PHE A 15 -1.82 11.65 3.68
N THR A 16 -1.49 12.93 3.81
CA THR A 16 -0.12 13.42 3.63
C THR A 16 0.84 12.86 4.68
N LYS A 17 0.42 12.72 5.95
CA LYS A 17 1.21 12.05 7.00
C LYS A 17 1.44 10.57 6.69
N ALA A 18 0.43 9.88 6.16
CA ALA A 18 0.57 8.49 5.75
C ALA A 18 1.57 8.35 4.59
N LEU A 19 1.59 9.30 3.65
CA LEU A 19 2.55 9.33 2.54
C LEU A 19 3.97 9.77 2.94
N ALA A 20 4.12 10.54 4.02
CA ALA A 20 5.40 11.10 4.50
C ALA A 20 6.34 10.06 5.16
N ASP A 21 6.40 8.86 4.60
CA ASP A 21 7.35 7.80 4.96
C ASP A 21 7.67 6.99 3.72
N GLN A 22 8.97 6.81 3.47
CA GLN A 22 9.47 6.16 2.27
C GLN A 22 8.94 4.73 2.11
N THR A 23 8.80 3.97 3.20
CA THR A 23 8.32 2.58 3.14
C THR A 23 6.83 2.54 2.85
N ARG A 24 6.04 3.40 3.49
CA ARG A 24 4.59 3.53 3.21
C ARG A 24 4.32 3.94 1.77
N LEU A 25 5.09 4.91 1.25
CA LEU A 25 4.97 5.33 -0.14
C LEU A 25 5.29 4.18 -1.09
N ARG A 26 6.40 3.46 -0.89
CA ARG A 26 6.77 2.28 -1.69
C ARG A 26 5.65 1.22 -1.69
N ILE A 27 5.06 0.91 -0.53
CA ILE A 27 3.92 -0.02 -0.42
C ILE A 27 2.71 0.47 -1.24
N LEU A 28 2.31 1.73 -1.07
CA LEU A 28 1.17 2.30 -1.79
C LEU A 28 1.37 2.27 -3.31
N LEU A 29 2.57 2.60 -3.77
CA LEU A 29 2.91 2.61 -5.19
C LEU A 29 2.88 1.20 -5.80
N LEU A 30 3.39 0.19 -5.09
CA LEU A 30 3.28 -1.22 -5.53
C LEU A 30 1.82 -1.68 -5.61
N LEU A 31 0.98 -1.26 -4.65
CA LEU A 31 -0.45 -1.57 -4.63
C LEU A 31 -1.27 -0.79 -5.67
N ALA A 32 -0.78 0.36 -6.15
CA ALA A 32 -1.46 1.17 -7.15
C ALA A 32 -1.41 0.56 -8.56
N VAL A 33 -0.31 -0.09 -8.92
CA VAL A 33 -0.16 -0.82 -10.19
C VAL A 33 -0.46 -2.29 -10.11
N GLY A 34 -0.44 -2.82 -8.88
CA GLY A 34 -0.55 -4.23 -8.61
C GLY A 34 -1.98 -4.69 -8.40
N ARG A 35 -2.07 -6.00 -8.23
CA ARG A 35 -3.20 -6.67 -7.59
C ARG A 35 -3.13 -6.51 -6.07
N GLU A 36 -4.06 -7.14 -5.36
CA GLU A 36 -3.93 -7.30 -3.91
C GLU A 36 -2.63 -8.06 -3.56
N LEU A 37 -1.90 -7.58 -2.55
CA LEU A 37 -0.64 -8.15 -2.09
C LEU A 37 -0.73 -8.59 -0.63
N CYS A 38 -0.10 -9.70 -0.28
CA CYS A 38 0.05 -10.11 1.11
C CYS A 38 1.32 -9.51 1.75
N VAL A 39 1.43 -9.63 3.07
CA VAL A 39 2.61 -9.13 3.82
C VAL A 39 3.91 -9.79 3.37
N CYS A 40 3.88 -11.07 2.99
CA CYS A 40 5.08 -11.81 2.54
C CYS A 40 5.58 -11.29 1.19
N GLU A 41 4.67 -11.03 0.25
CA GLU A 41 5.01 -10.44 -1.06
C GLU A 41 5.64 -9.06 -0.89
N LEU A 42 5.08 -8.23 0.00
CA LEU A 42 5.65 -6.91 0.33
C LEU A 42 7.00 -7.02 1.04
N THR A 43 7.18 -7.99 1.94
CA THR A 43 8.45 -8.26 2.62
C THR A 43 9.54 -8.60 1.61
N GLN A 44 9.22 -9.46 0.63
CA GLN A 44 10.12 -9.84 -0.45
C GLN A 44 10.42 -8.68 -1.39
N ALA A 45 9.38 -7.96 -1.84
CA ALA A 45 9.53 -6.85 -2.78
C ALA A 45 10.37 -5.70 -2.20
N LEU A 46 10.11 -5.32 -0.94
CA LEU A 46 10.79 -4.20 -0.30
C LEU A 46 12.13 -4.57 0.39
N GLU A 47 12.43 -5.86 0.54
CA GLU A 47 13.57 -6.40 1.31
C GLU A 47 13.61 -5.88 2.75
N LEU A 48 12.45 -5.83 3.41
CA LEU A 48 12.31 -5.39 4.79
C LEU A 48 11.65 -6.48 5.61
N ALA A 49 12.05 -6.60 6.89
CA ALA A 49 11.49 -7.58 7.80
C ALA A 49 9.97 -7.42 7.96
N GLN A 50 9.26 -8.55 8.01
CA GLN A 50 7.80 -8.61 8.12
C GLN A 50 7.22 -7.75 9.25
N PRO A 51 7.77 -7.71 10.49
CA PRO A 51 7.24 -6.85 11.55
C PRO A 51 7.23 -5.36 11.19
N LYS A 52 8.21 -4.90 10.42
CA LYS A 52 8.28 -3.52 9.92
C LYS A 52 7.18 -3.28 8.90
N ILE A 53 7.03 -4.15 7.92
CA ILE A 53 5.96 -4.06 6.90
C ILE A 53 4.58 -4.09 7.55
N SER A 54 4.32 -5.03 8.47
CA SER A 54 3.04 -5.12 9.19
C SER A 54 2.69 -3.84 9.92
N ARG A 55 3.67 -3.18 10.58
CA ARG A 55 3.45 -1.88 11.23
C ARG A 55 3.05 -0.80 10.24
N HIS A 56 3.71 -0.73 9.09
CA HIS A 56 3.35 0.25 8.04
C HIS A 56 1.96 -0.02 7.46
N LEU A 57 1.60 -1.29 7.25
CA LEU A 57 0.27 -1.69 6.78
C LEU A 57 -0.83 -1.34 7.79
N ALA A 58 -0.58 -1.49 9.10
CA ALA A 58 -1.52 -1.08 10.13
C ALA A 58 -1.79 0.44 10.06
N VAL A 59 -0.73 1.25 9.98
CA VAL A 59 -0.86 2.72 9.85
C VAL A 59 -1.65 3.11 8.59
N LEU A 60 -1.36 2.47 7.46
CA LEU A 60 -2.04 2.75 6.18
C LEU A 60 -3.52 2.31 6.20
N ARG A 61 -3.86 1.28 6.95
CA ARG A 61 -5.27 0.87 7.18
C ARG A 61 -5.99 1.83 8.11
N GLU A 62 -5.37 2.21 9.22
CA GLU A 62 -5.92 3.18 10.17
C GLU A 62 -6.15 4.54 9.51
N SER A 63 -5.31 4.92 8.54
CA SER A 63 -5.49 6.13 7.74
C SER A 63 -6.57 6.01 6.65
N GLY A 64 -7.20 4.85 6.49
CA GLY A 64 -8.22 4.59 5.47
C GLY A 64 -7.68 4.47 4.03
N LEU A 65 -6.36 4.33 3.85
CA LEU A 65 -5.77 4.21 2.51
C LEU A 65 -5.84 2.80 1.96
N LEU A 66 -5.83 1.81 2.84
CA LEU A 66 -5.87 0.40 2.49
C LEU A 66 -7.14 -0.27 2.99
N GLN A 67 -7.60 -1.23 2.21
CA GLN A 67 -8.55 -2.25 2.64
C GLN A 67 -7.85 -3.60 2.66
N ASP A 68 -8.17 -4.43 3.65
CA ASP A 68 -7.71 -5.80 3.73
C ASP A 68 -8.84 -6.81 3.48
N ARG A 69 -8.45 -7.97 2.95
CA ARG A 69 -9.33 -9.11 2.73
C ARG A 69 -8.64 -10.38 3.19
N LYS A 70 -9.30 -11.12 4.08
CA LYS A 70 -8.80 -12.42 4.56
C LYS A 70 -9.21 -13.54 3.60
N THR A 71 -8.25 -14.36 3.19
CA THR A 71 -8.46 -15.57 2.38
C THR A 71 -7.70 -16.72 3.04
N GLY A 72 -8.42 -17.62 3.73
CA GLY A 72 -7.79 -18.67 4.54
C GLY A 72 -6.94 -18.09 5.67
N LEU A 73 -5.65 -18.45 5.70
CA LEU A 73 -4.67 -17.93 6.66
C LEU A 73 -4.08 -16.58 6.26
N TRP A 74 -4.36 -16.12 5.04
CA TRP A 74 -3.69 -14.98 4.42
C TRP A 74 -4.53 -13.71 4.50
N VAL A 75 -3.85 -12.57 4.67
CA VAL A 75 -4.45 -11.24 4.58
C VAL A 75 -3.83 -10.54 3.38
N TYR A 76 -4.68 -10.16 2.44
CA TYR A 76 -4.33 -9.40 1.25
C TYR A 76 -4.75 -7.96 1.42
N TYR A 77 -3.93 -7.05 0.93
CA TYR A 77 -4.12 -5.60 1.02
C TYR A 77 -4.28 -5.03 -0.37
N ARG A 78 -5.14 -4.02 -0.49
CA ARG A 78 -5.33 -3.20 -1.68
C ARG A 78 -5.58 -1.76 -1.30
N LEU A 79 -5.41 -0.83 -2.25
CA LEU A 79 -5.92 0.52 -2.08
C LEU A 79 -7.43 0.47 -1.78
N HIS A 80 -7.88 1.33 -0.89
CA HIS A 80 -9.29 1.37 -0.51
C HIS A 80 -10.14 1.74 -1.74
N PRO A 81 -11.20 0.99 -2.08
CA PRO A 81 -11.97 1.23 -3.30
C PRO A 81 -12.70 2.58 -3.29
N ASP A 82 -13.10 3.04 -2.10
CA ASP A 82 -13.81 4.31 -1.92
C ASP A 82 -12.87 5.50 -1.64
N LEU A 83 -11.61 5.44 -2.10
CA LEU A 83 -10.71 6.58 -2.01
C LEU A 83 -11.29 7.78 -2.78
N PRO A 84 -11.23 9.00 -2.22
CA PRO A 84 -11.62 10.20 -2.95
C PRO A 84 -10.81 10.35 -4.25
N GLN A 85 -11.45 10.94 -5.28
CA GLN A 85 -10.81 11.13 -6.58
C GLN A 85 -9.48 11.91 -6.50
N TRP A 86 -9.37 12.87 -5.59
CA TRP A 86 -8.12 13.62 -5.42
C TRP A 86 -6.99 12.73 -4.87
N ALA A 87 -7.31 11.73 -4.04
CA ALA A 87 -6.35 10.83 -3.43
C ALA A 87 -5.83 9.83 -4.45
N THR A 88 -6.72 9.24 -5.25
CA THR A 88 -6.34 8.34 -6.35
C THR A 88 -5.51 9.07 -7.40
N ALA A 89 -5.95 10.25 -7.86
CA ALA A 89 -5.17 11.06 -8.80
C ALA A 89 -3.78 11.45 -8.24
N THR A 90 -3.68 11.70 -6.94
CA THR A 90 -2.38 11.98 -6.30
C THR A 90 -1.48 10.75 -6.33
N LEU A 91 -1.99 9.57 -5.99
CA LEU A 91 -1.23 8.32 -6.06
C LEU A 91 -0.80 8.00 -7.50
N ASP A 92 -1.64 8.26 -8.50
CA ASP A 92 -1.31 8.06 -9.91
C ASP A 92 -0.18 8.99 -10.39
N ASN A 93 -0.21 10.25 -9.95
CA ASN A 93 0.85 11.22 -10.22
C ASN A 93 2.18 10.82 -9.54
N LEU A 94 2.12 10.41 -8.28
CA LEU A 94 3.30 9.91 -7.55
C LEU A 94 3.86 8.65 -8.21
N HIS A 95 2.99 7.74 -8.63
CA HIS A 95 3.39 6.54 -9.35
C HIS A 95 4.08 6.89 -10.67
N SER A 96 3.50 7.79 -11.46
CA SER A 96 4.10 8.27 -12.71
C SER A 96 5.48 8.91 -12.49
N GLY A 97 5.65 9.69 -11.41
CA GLY A 97 6.95 10.24 -11.02
C GLY A 97 7.95 9.20 -10.53
N SER A 98 7.48 8.10 -9.94
CA SER A 98 8.34 7.01 -9.44
C SER A 98 8.85 6.06 -10.54
N MET A 99 8.33 6.15 -11.77
CA MET A 99 8.72 5.27 -12.88
C MET A 99 10.18 5.42 -13.31
N THR A 100 10.83 6.53 -12.95
CA THR A 100 12.26 6.77 -13.21
C THR A 100 13.14 6.46 -12.01
N GLU A 101 12.56 6.13 -10.86
CA GLU A 101 13.29 5.91 -9.61
C GLU A 101 13.81 4.47 -9.50
N THR A 102 15.13 4.31 -9.45
CA THR A 102 15.80 2.99 -9.40
C THR A 102 15.31 2.12 -8.25
N LEU A 103 15.04 2.71 -7.08
CA LEU A 103 14.56 1.97 -5.91
C LEU A 103 13.19 1.34 -6.17
N PHE A 104 12.26 2.11 -6.74
CA PHE A 104 10.91 1.62 -7.05
C PHE A 104 10.93 0.56 -8.14
N LEU A 105 11.73 0.76 -9.19
CA LEU A 105 11.91 -0.24 -10.26
C LEU A 105 12.47 -1.56 -9.72
N SER A 106 13.42 -1.49 -8.78
CA SER A 106 13.98 -2.69 -8.12
C SER A 106 12.93 -3.42 -7.28
N ASP A 107 12.12 -2.67 -6.52
CA ASP A 107 11.02 -3.25 -5.74
C ASP A 107 10.00 -3.96 -6.64
N ARG A 108 9.63 -3.32 -7.75
CA ARG A 108 8.72 -3.88 -8.73
C ARG A 108 9.29 -5.14 -9.37
N GLN A 109 10.55 -5.11 -9.79
CA GLN A 109 11.20 -6.28 -10.36
C GLN A 109 11.25 -7.45 -9.36
N ARG A 110 11.52 -7.19 -8.09
CA ARG A 110 11.47 -8.21 -7.04
C ARG A 110 10.07 -8.76 -6.83
N LEU A 111 9.05 -7.91 -6.90
CA LEU A 111 7.66 -8.32 -6.80
C LEU A 111 7.23 -9.19 -8.00
N ASP A 112 7.63 -8.82 -9.22
CA ASP A 112 7.31 -9.55 -10.44
C ASP A 112 7.99 -10.95 -10.44
N ASN A 113 9.17 -11.04 -9.82
CA ASN A 113 9.89 -12.30 -9.60
C ASN A 113 9.41 -13.08 -8.37
N ALA A 114 8.55 -12.51 -7.54
CA ALA A 114 8.01 -13.18 -6.36
C ALA A 114 6.94 -14.19 -6.80
N ASN A 115 7.14 -15.46 -6.46
CA ASN A 115 6.03 -16.41 -6.51
C ASN A 115 4.92 -15.93 -5.58
N ARG A 116 3.65 -16.27 -5.86
CA ARG A 116 2.56 -16.06 -4.90
C ARG A 116 2.79 -16.94 -3.67
N ILE A 117 3.56 -16.41 -2.73
CA ILE A 117 3.89 -17.08 -1.49
C ILE A 117 2.60 -17.27 -0.65
N GLY A 118 1.59 -16.42 -0.85
CA GLY A 118 0.29 -16.49 -0.18
C GLY A 118 -0.57 -17.73 -0.47
N GLU A 119 -0.11 -18.68 -1.28
CA GLU A 119 -0.71 -20.03 -1.38
C GLU A 119 0.27 -21.14 -0.99
N SER A 120 1.58 -20.84 -0.87
CA SER A 120 2.65 -21.81 -0.67
C SER A 120 3.45 -21.67 0.63
N CYS A 121 3.25 -20.63 1.44
CA CYS A 121 3.86 -20.53 2.78
C CYS A 121 3.02 -21.24 3.84
N THR A 122 2.93 -22.56 3.71
CA THR A 122 2.77 -23.42 4.87
C THR A 122 4.16 -23.82 5.35
N SER A 123 4.72 -23.03 6.24
CA SER A 123 5.85 -23.43 7.07
C SER A 123 5.56 -23.02 8.50
#